data_AF-A0A1Q6DHK0-F1
#
_entry.id   AF-A0A1Q6DHK0-F1
#
_cell.length_a   1.000
_cell.length_b   1.000
_cell.length_c   1.000
_cell.angle_alpha   90.00
_cell.angle_beta   90.00
_cell.angle_gamma   90.00
#
_symmetry.space_group_name_H-M   'P 1'
#
loop_
_entity.id
_entity.type
_entity.pdbx_description
1 polymer ?
#
loop_
_entity_poly.entity_id
_entity_poly.type
_entity_poly.pdbx_seq_one_letter_code
_entity_poly.pdbx_strand_id
1 'polypeptide(L)'
;MANSLDTKEDLFAQLREFIDRMPSLSTTVTKVMEVCNQPNTSPNDLNRVISLDPVLTGQVLKLINSAYYSLPNQVTSLTRAIIMLGLNTVKNLALSTAILGTLGKEKSQCFAMDTFWTHSICVGVTAKAIAVEKNIPPTSREEYFVAGLLHDLGKIPLSNCFPEEYQQALELARLQRCSLVRAEKMIFGFDHRITGKMIGEKWQLNQSMTYSLTHHHNPGTLPEEKRELVATISLANLYANIFEIGSAGDHYQEIPLVDQILTAGGVPWPRLSALHATVEEEIEKAQVFLQIARE
;
A
#
# COMPACT_ATOMS: atom_id res chain seq x y z
N MET A 1 -31.09 26.42 -0.58
CA MET A 1 -30.29 25.51 0.27
C MET A 1 -30.34 24.16 -0.40
N ALA A 2 -29.27 23.74 -1.08
CA ALA A 2 -29.18 22.37 -1.59
C ALA A 2 -29.22 21.40 -0.41
N ASN A 3 -29.89 20.27 -0.55
CA ASN A 3 -30.01 19.29 0.52
C ASN A 3 -28.62 18.68 0.80
N SER A 4 -28.27 18.42 2.06
CA SER A 4 -26.94 17.91 2.42
C SER A 4 -26.66 16.51 1.85
N LEU A 5 -27.73 15.76 1.52
CA LEU A 5 -27.65 14.49 0.80
C LEU A 5 -27.27 14.68 -0.68
N ASP A 6 -27.91 15.63 -1.37
CA ASP A 6 -27.60 15.94 -2.79
C ASP A 6 -26.14 16.39 -2.96
N THR A 7 -25.61 17.11 -1.98
CA THR A 7 -24.20 17.58 -2.00
C THR A 7 -23.22 16.41 -1.86
N LYS A 8 -23.55 15.38 -1.05
CA LYS A 8 -22.68 14.20 -0.85
C LYS A 8 -22.72 13.23 -2.03
N GLU A 9 -23.89 13.07 -2.66
CA GLU A 9 -24.00 12.29 -3.90
C GLU A 9 -23.19 12.93 -5.04
N ASP A 10 -23.16 14.26 -5.12
CA ASP A 10 -22.36 15.01 -6.08
C ASP A 10 -20.84 14.82 -5.85
N LEU A 11 -20.36 14.91 -4.61
CA LEU A 11 -18.96 14.63 -4.27
C LEU A 11 -18.52 13.22 -4.67
N PHE A 12 -19.38 12.22 -4.47
CA PHE A 12 -19.05 10.85 -4.84
C PHE A 12 -18.95 10.66 -6.37
N ALA A 13 -19.83 11.31 -7.13
CA ALA A 13 -19.77 11.30 -8.59
C ALA A 13 -18.49 11.99 -9.12
N GLN A 14 -18.14 13.14 -8.55
CA GLN A 14 -16.91 13.86 -8.89
C GLN A 14 -15.66 13.03 -8.57
N LEU A 15 -15.63 12.33 -7.43
CA LEU A 15 -14.54 11.42 -7.10
C LEU A 15 -14.41 10.32 -8.15
N ARG A 16 -15.52 9.69 -8.54
CA ARG A 16 -15.51 8.64 -9.56
C ARG A 16 -14.94 9.15 -10.88
N GLU A 17 -15.37 10.33 -11.35
CA GLU A 17 -14.79 10.94 -12.54
C GLU A 17 -13.29 11.22 -12.40
N PHE A 18 -12.84 11.69 -11.23
CA PHE A 18 -11.43 11.91 -10.96
C PHE A 18 -10.63 10.61 -11.08
N ILE A 19 -11.11 9.52 -10.45
CA ILE A 19 -10.48 8.21 -10.54
C ILE A 19 -10.50 7.69 -11.99
N ASP A 20 -11.59 7.86 -12.72
CA ASP A 20 -11.69 7.43 -14.13
C ASP A 20 -10.66 8.15 -15.02
N ARG A 21 -10.33 9.41 -14.71
CA ARG A 21 -9.30 10.20 -15.40
C ARG A 21 -7.86 9.89 -14.97
N MET A 22 -7.64 9.19 -13.85
CA MET A 22 -6.29 8.79 -13.46
C MET A 22 -5.63 7.92 -14.53
N PRO A 23 -4.30 8.00 -14.71
CA PRO A 23 -3.58 7.11 -15.60
C PRO A 23 -3.85 5.64 -15.26
N SER A 24 -4.05 4.83 -16.30
CA SER A 24 -4.04 3.38 -16.16
C SER A 24 -2.63 2.88 -15.93
N LEU A 25 -2.48 1.75 -15.24
CA LEU A 25 -1.22 1.03 -15.22
C LEU A 25 -0.81 0.65 -16.65
N SER A 26 0.50 0.51 -16.89
CA SER A 26 0.98 0.12 -18.22
C SER A 26 0.42 -1.24 -18.61
N THR A 27 0.20 -1.44 -19.90
CA THR A 27 -0.29 -2.72 -20.44
C THR A 27 0.62 -3.88 -20.03
N THR A 28 1.92 -3.62 -19.89
CA THR A 28 2.90 -4.57 -19.35
C THR A 28 2.56 -5.02 -17.94
N VAL A 29 2.23 -4.10 -17.03
CA VAL A 29 1.90 -4.43 -15.62
C VAL A 29 0.58 -5.18 -15.53
N THR A 30 -0.43 -4.78 -16.30
CA THR A 30 -1.68 -5.55 -16.42
C THR A 30 -1.40 -6.98 -16.89
N LYS A 31 -0.54 -7.14 -17.90
CA LYS A 31 -0.17 -8.46 -18.41
C LYS A 31 0.67 -9.28 -17.41
N VAL A 32 1.52 -8.64 -16.61
CA VAL A 32 2.24 -9.28 -15.50
C VAL A 32 1.26 -9.87 -14.50
N MET A 33 0.25 -9.10 -14.10
CA MET A 33 -0.80 -9.58 -13.17
C MET A 33 -1.60 -10.74 -13.77
N GLU A 34 -2.01 -10.64 -15.03
CA GLU A 34 -2.72 -11.72 -15.73
C GLU A 34 -1.90 -13.00 -15.80
N VAL A 35 -0.63 -12.90 -16.23
CA VAL A 35 0.24 -14.06 -16.39
C VAL A 35 0.46 -14.72 -15.03
N CYS A 36 0.83 -13.97 -14.00
CA CYS A 36 1.08 -14.57 -12.68
C CYS A 36 -0.14 -15.19 -11.99
N ASN A 37 -1.36 -14.90 -12.45
CA ASN A 37 -2.58 -15.55 -11.96
C ASN A 37 -2.86 -16.90 -12.63
N GLN A 38 -2.09 -17.29 -13.66
CA GLN A 38 -2.25 -18.58 -14.33
C GLN A 38 -1.51 -19.70 -13.56
N PRO A 39 -2.16 -20.85 -13.33
CA PRO A 39 -1.63 -21.91 -12.46
C PRO A 39 -0.32 -22.56 -12.96
N ASN A 40 0.01 -22.42 -14.24
CA ASN A 40 1.20 -23.05 -14.86
C ASN A 40 2.20 -22.02 -15.40
N THR A 41 2.26 -20.84 -14.80
CA THR A 41 3.18 -19.77 -15.21
C THR A 41 4.62 -20.16 -14.98
N SER A 42 5.45 -20.08 -16.02
CA SER A 42 6.89 -20.26 -15.90
C SER A 42 7.62 -18.92 -15.69
N PRO A 43 8.86 -18.93 -15.16
CA PRO A 43 9.71 -17.75 -15.13
C PRO A 43 9.91 -17.09 -16.51
N ASN A 44 9.91 -17.88 -17.58
CA ASN A 44 10.07 -17.38 -18.95
C ASN A 44 8.83 -16.63 -19.43
N ASP A 45 7.63 -17.02 -19.01
CA ASP A 45 6.40 -16.33 -19.37
C ASP A 45 6.38 -14.93 -18.77
N LEU A 46 6.71 -14.79 -17.49
CA LEU A 46 6.81 -13.50 -16.83
C LEU A 46 7.94 -12.64 -17.42
N ASN A 47 9.11 -13.24 -17.68
CA ASN A 47 10.21 -12.55 -18.33
C ASN A 47 9.81 -11.99 -19.70
N ARG A 48 9.08 -12.76 -20.50
CA ARG A 48 8.62 -12.33 -21.83
C ARG A 48 7.69 -11.14 -21.78
N VAL A 49 6.90 -10.99 -20.72
CA VAL A 49 6.04 -9.81 -20.54
C VAL A 49 6.85 -8.60 -20.12
N ILE A 50 7.60 -8.71 -19.01
CA ILE A 50 8.32 -7.56 -18.44
C ILE A 50 9.37 -7.02 -19.41
N SER A 51 10.05 -7.90 -20.16
CA SER A 51 11.11 -7.51 -21.11
C SER A 51 10.61 -6.68 -22.29
N LEU A 52 9.29 -6.62 -22.54
CA LEU A 52 8.70 -5.73 -23.55
C LEU A 52 8.71 -4.26 -23.11
N ASP A 53 8.93 -4.00 -21.82
CA ASP A 53 9.04 -2.69 -21.22
C ASP A 53 10.45 -2.50 -20.63
N PRO A 54 11.38 -1.87 -21.38
CA PRO A 54 12.75 -1.66 -20.92
C PRO A 54 12.83 -0.81 -19.66
N VAL A 55 11.87 0.12 -19.46
CA VAL A 55 11.83 0.99 -18.28
C VAL A 55 11.47 0.15 -17.06
N LEU A 56 10.37 -0.62 -17.12
CA LEU A 56 9.96 -1.50 -16.03
C LEU A 56 11.04 -2.57 -15.74
N THR A 57 11.65 -3.13 -16.78
CA THR A 57 12.75 -4.10 -16.64
C THR A 57 13.92 -3.48 -15.89
N GLY A 58 14.33 -2.27 -16.27
CA GLY A 58 15.40 -1.53 -15.60
C GLY A 58 15.07 -1.23 -14.15
N GLN A 59 13.85 -0.76 -13.86
CA GLN A 59 13.38 -0.46 -12.49
C GLN A 59 13.36 -1.71 -11.60
N VAL A 60 12.83 -2.82 -12.11
CA VAL A 60 12.79 -4.11 -11.40
C VAL A 60 14.22 -4.61 -11.11
N LEU A 61 15.11 -4.59 -12.11
CA LEU A 61 16.51 -5.00 -11.91
C LEU A 61 17.26 -4.09 -10.95
N LYS A 62 17.04 -2.77 -11.00
CA LYS A 62 17.62 -1.82 -10.03
C LYS A 62 17.15 -2.13 -8.61
N LEU A 63 15.85 -2.40 -8.42
CA LEU A 63 15.32 -2.79 -7.11
C LEU A 63 15.94 -4.09 -6.60
N ILE A 64 15.99 -5.12 -7.43
CA ILE A 64 16.57 -6.42 -7.06
C ILE A 64 18.04 -6.28 -6.64
N ASN A 65 18.79 -5.40 -7.29
CA ASN A 65 20.20 -5.15 -6.99
C ASN A 65 20.42 -4.13 -5.86
N SER A 66 19.37 -3.63 -5.23
CA SER A 66 19.48 -2.69 -4.12
C SER A 66 19.87 -3.38 -2.81
N ALA A 67 20.32 -2.57 -1.85
CA ALA A 67 20.63 -3.04 -0.50
C ALA A 67 19.45 -3.76 0.18
N TYR A 68 18.21 -3.43 -0.21
CA TYR A 68 16.99 -4.04 0.33
C TYR A 68 16.92 -5.56 0.13
N TYR A 69 17.38 -6.09 -1.00
CA TYR A 69 17.43 -7.55 -1.20
C TYR A 69 18.74 -8.19 -0.77
N SER A 70 19.77 -7.39 -0.44
CA SER A 70 21.05 -7.86 0.12
C SER A 70 21.65 -9.05 -0.64
N LEU A 71 21.56 -9.04 -1.97
CA LEU A 71 22.05 -10.14 -2.79
C LEU A 71 23.59 -10.11 -2.90
N PRO A 72 24.28 -11.26 -2.81
CA PRO A 72 25.74 -11.31 -2.80
C PRO A 72 26.38 -10.96 -4.15
N ASN A 73 25.63 -11.10 -5.25
CA ASN A 73 26.09 -10.83 -6.60
C ASN A 73 25.02 -10.06 -7.37
N GLN A 74 25.47 -9.17 -8.27
CA GLN A 74 24.59 -8.44 -9.16
C GLN A 74 23.81 -9.40 -10.07
N VAL A 75 22.50 -9.21 -10.13
CA VAL A 75 21.58 -9.91 -11.02
C VAL A 75 21.36 -9.08 -12.27
N THR A 76 21.87 -9.58 -13.40
CA THR A 76 21.76 -8.93 -14.72
C THR A 76 20.69 -9.55 -15.61
N SER A 77 20.06 -10.65 -15.18
CA SER A 77 19.04 -11.39 -15.92
C SER A 77 17.75 -11.43 -15.13
N LEU A 78 16.66 -10.99 -15.77
CA LEU A 78 15.34 -11.03 -15.16
C LEU A 78 14.85 -12.47 -14.94
N THR A 79 15.09 -13.40 -15.87
CA THR A 79 14.79 -14.82 -15.64
C THR A 79 15.51 -15.36 -14.39
N ARG A 80 16.79 -15.00 -14.20
CA ARG A 80 17.54 -15.38 -13.00
C ARG A 80 16.92 -14.77 -11.73
N ALA A 81 16.52 -13.51 -11.78
CA ALA A 81 15.82 -12.86 -10.67
C ALA A 81 14.52 -13.58 -10.30
N ILE A 82 13.71 -13.96 -11.31
CA ILE A 82 12.45 -14.66 -11.10
C ILE A 82 12.67 -16.04 -10.48
N ILE A 83 13.71 -16.77 -10.91
CA ILE A 83 14.06 -18.07 -10.31
C ILE A 83 14.51 -17.90 -8.86
N MET A 84 15.30 -16.88 -8.56
CA MET A 84 15.84 -16.64 -7.21
C MET A 84 14.79 -16.13 -6.22
N LEU A 85 13.97 -15.17 -6.64
CA LEU A 85 13.02 -14.46 -5.77
C LEU A 85 11.60 -15.02 -5.85
N GLY A 86 11.29 -15.76 -6.92
CA GLY A 86 9.96 -16.26 -7.23
C GLY A 86 9.12 -15.28 -8.05
N LEU A 87 8.13 -15.84 -8.76
CA LEU A 87 7.19 -15.10 -9.60
C LEU A 87 6.43 -14.03 -8.83
N ASN A 88 5.94 -14.34 -7.62
CA ASN A 88 5.15 -13.40 -6.82
C ASN A 88 5.94 -12.18 -6.38
N THR A 89 7.20 -12.36 -5.99
CA THR A 89 8.08 -11.25 -5.62
C THR A 89 8.29 -10.31 -6.79
N VAL A 90 8.64 -10.84 -7.97
CA VAL A 90 8.87 -10.01 -9.17
C VAL A 90 7.57 -9.35 -9.66
N LYS A 91 6.43 -10.04 -9.58
CA LYS A 91 5.11 -9.45 -9.84
C LYS A 91 4.83 -8.25 -8.93
N ASN A 92 5.05 -8.41 -7.63
CA ASN A 92 4.80 -7.37 -6.63
C ASN A 92 5.77 -6.19 -6.79
N LEU A 93 7.02 -6.44 -7.20
CA LEU A 93 7.97 -5.40 -7.59
C LEU A 93 7.51 -4.61 -8.81
N ALA A 94 7.09 -5.30 -9.87
CA ALA A 94 6.57 -4.65 -11.07
C ALA A 94 5.30 -3.82 -10.77
N LEU A 95 4.43 -4.32 -9.90
CA LEU A 95 3.22 -3.61 -9.49
C LEU A 95 3.55 -2.35 -8.65
N SER A 96 4.37 -2.50 -7.61
CA SER A 96 4.73 -1.38 -6.73
C SER A 96 5.49 -0.28 -7.49
N THR A 97 6.43 -0.63 -8.37
CA THR A 97 7.12 0.35 -9.24
C THR A 97 6.15 1.11 -10.14
N ALA A 98 5.20 0.41 -10.77
CA ALA A 98 4.23 1.05 -11.64
C ALA A 98 3.28 2.00 -10.89
N ILE A 99 2.81 1.58 -9.71
CA ILE A 99 1.91 2.42 -8.90
C ILE A 99 2.66 3.62 -8.35
N LEU A 100 3.87 3.43 -7.81
CA LEU A 100 4.70 4.53 -7.33
C LEU A 100 5.13 5.46 -8.47
N GLY A 101 5.40 4.95 -9.67
CA GLY A 101 5.69 5.78 -10.84
C GLY A 101 4.49 6.65 -11.27
N THR A 102 3.27 6.18 -11.00
CA THR A 102 2.03 6.89 -11.33
C THR A 102 1.62 7.89 -10.24
N LEU A 103 1.58 7.47 -8.98
CA LEU A 103 1.10 8.29 -7.85
C LEU A 103 2.21 8.90 -7.01
N GLY A 104 3.42 8.36 -7.05
CA GLY A 104 4.56 8.88 -6.27
C GLY A 104 5.09 10.22 -6.76
N LYS A 105 4.75 10.61 -7.99
CA LYS A 105 5.07 11.93 -8.58
C LYS A 105 3.97 12.97 -8.34
N GLU A 106 2.79 12.55 -7.89
CA GLU A 106 1.71 13.47 -7.56
C GLU A 106 2.08 14.31 -6.34
N LYS A 107 1.58 15.54 -6.31
CA LYS A 107 1.64 16.40 -5.12
C LYS A 107 0.30 16.28 -4.40
N SER A 108 0.33 16.20 -3.08
CA SER A 108 -0.86 16.48 -2.26
C SER A 108 -0.83 17.93 -1.82
N GLN A 109 -2.00 18.56 -1.78
CA GLN A 109 -2.17 19.90 -1.23
C GLN A 109 -2.36 19.88 0.30
N CYS A 110 -2.67 18.70 0.87
CA CYS A 110 -3.08 18.57 2.27
C CYS A 110 -1.99 17.96 3.17
N PHE A 111 -1.05 17.19 2.61
CA PHE A 111 0.03 16.57 3.37
C PHE A 111 1.32 16.46 2.56
N ALA A 112 2.45 16.34 3.26
CA ALA A 112 3.74 16.14 2.62
C ALA A 112 3.86 14.73 2.05
N MET A 113 4.09 14.63 0.74
CA MET A 113 4.20 13.33 0.07
C MET A 113 5.39 12.51 0.57
N ASP A 114 6.49 13.15 0.96
CA ASP A 114 7.64 12.45 1.52
C ASP A 114 7.27 11.75 2.84
N THR A 115 6.56 12.43 3.77
CA THR A 115 6.13 11.81 5.03
C THR A 115 5.07 10.73 4.82
N PHE A 116 4.19 10.91 3.84
CA PHE A 116 3.22 9.89 3.44
C PHE A 116 3.91 8.62 2.95
N TRP A 117 4.89 8.76 2.06
CA TRP A 117 5.61 7.61 1.53
C TRP A 117 6.54 6.96 2.57
N THR A 118 7.13 7.73 3.48
CA THR A 118 7.86 7.19 4.63
C THR A 118 6.95 6.34 5.51
N HIS A 119 5.73 6.80 5.78
CA HIS A 119 4.72 6.02 6.51
C HIS A 119 4.40 4.72 5.76
N SER A 120 4.05 4.80 4.48
CA SER A 120 3.75 3.63 3.66
C SER A 120 4.90 2.62 3.60
N ILE A 121 6.16 3.07 3.48
CA ILE A 121 7.33 2.20 3.56
C ILE A 121 7.43 1.54 4.93
N CYS A 122 7.28 2.30 6.01
CA CYS A 122 7.30 1.75 7.36
C CYS A 122 6.25 0.64 7.51
N VAL A 123 5.01 0.87 7.04
CA VAL A 123 3.95 -0.15 7.10
C VAL A 123 4.32 -1.38 6.28
N GLY A 124 4.86 -1.21 5.08
CA GLY A 124 5.33 -2.34 4.25
C GLY A 124 6.45 -3.14 4.93
N VAL A 125 7.50 -2.48 5.39
CA VAL A 125 8.64 -3.11 6.05
C VAL A 125 8.20 -3.85 7.31
N THR A 126 7.43 -3.18 8.18
CA THR A 126 6.91 -3.78 9.41
C THR A 126 5.98 -4.95 9.10
N ALA A 127 5.11 -4.86 8.09
CA ALA A 127 4.24 -5.98 7.70
C ALA A 127 5.05 -7.20 7.24
N LYS A 128 6.13 -6.99 6.48
CA LYS A 128 7.05 -8.07 6.07
C LYS A 128 7.78 -8.66 7.27
N ALA A 129 8.23 -7.84 8.22
CA ALA A 129 8.88 -8.31 9.44
C ALA A 129 7.92 -9.14 10.32
N ILE A 130 6.66 -8.70 10.48
CA ILE A 130 5.61 -9.46 11.15
C ILE A 130 5.36 -10.79 10.42
N ALA A 131 5.33 -10.80 9.09
CA ALA A 131 5.17 -12.04 8.32
C ALA A 131 6.32 -13.04 8.57
N VAL A 132 7.55 -12.55 8.79
CA VAL A 132 8.70 -13.38 9.20
C VAL A 132 8.46 -13.99 10.58
N GLU A 133 8.07 -13.18 11.57
CA GLU A 133 7.75 -13.64 12.93
C GLU A 133 6.64 -14.69 12.95
N LYS A 134 5.65 -14.56 12.06
CA LYS A 134 4.53 -15.49 11.89
C LYS A 134 4.87 -16.72 11.05
N ASN A 135 6.15 -16.89 10.66
CA ASN A 135 6.63 -18.00 9.83
C ASN A 135 5.93 -18.11 8.47
N ILE A 136 5.45 -16.99 7.92
CA ILE A 136 4.91 -16.96 6.55
C ILE A 136 6.02 -17.38 5.58
N PRO A 137 5.74 -18.23 4.57
CA PRO A 137 6.74 -18.67 3.61
C PRO A 137 7.46 -17.50 2.91
N PRO A 138 8.78 -17.56 2.67
CA PRO A 138 9.53 -16.49 2.01
C PRO A 138 8.91 -16.02 0.68
N THR A 139 8.33 -16.94 -0.08
CA THR A 139 7.67 -16.69 -1.37
C THR A 139 6.41 -15.82 -1.28
N SER A 140 5.83 -15.64 -0.10
CA SER A 140 4.63 -14.83 0.15
C SER A 140 4.91 -13.53 0.89
N ARG A 141 6.10 -13.36 1.50
CA ARG A 141 6.43 -12.21 2.35
C ARG A 141 6.44 -10.88 1.60
N GLU A 142 6.83 -10.88 0.33
CA GLU A 142 6.84 -9.64 -0.46
C GLU A 142 5.42 -9.08 -0.67
N GLU A 143 4.40 -9.94 -0.66
CA GLU A 143 3.01 -9.50 -0.74
C GLU A 143 2.60 -8.65 0.46
N TYR A 144 3.14 -8.95 1.66
CA TYR A 144 2.90 -8.16 2.86
C TYR A 144 3.56 -6.79 2.76
N PHE A 145 4.78 -6.73 2.23
CA PHE A 145 5.47 -5.46 1.99
C PHE A 145 4.67 -4.57 1.03
N VAL A 146 4.28 -5.10 -0.13
CA VAL A 146 3.55 -4.31 -1.13
C VAL A 146 2.15 -3.95 -0.65
N ALA A 147 1.44 -4.85 0.03
CA ALA A 147 0.15 -4.51 0.64
C ALA A 147 0.26 -3.36 1.65
N GLY A 148 1.30 -3.37 2.49
CA GLY A 148 1.57 -2.29 3.44
C GLY A 148 1.96 -0.99 2.76
N LEU A 149 2.82 -1.04 1.73
CA LEU A 149 3.20 0.13 0.94
C LEU A 149 2.00 0.80 0.26
N LEU A 150 0.99 0.03 -0.13
CA LEU A 150 -0.15 0.53 -0.89
C LEU A 150 -1.41 0.77 -0.05
N HIS A 151 -1.42 0.44 1.25
CA HIS A 151 -2.65 0.38 2.05
C HIS A 151 -3.46 1.70 2.06
N ASP A 152 -2.76 2.84 2.00
CA ASP A 152 -3.33 4.18 2.15
C ASP A 152 -3.46 4.96 0.83
N LEU A 153 -3.29 4.31 -0.33
CA LEU A 153 -3.28 5.00 -1.63
C LEU A 153 -4.55 5.81 -1.90
N GLY A 154 -5.68 5.44 -1.32
CA GLY A 154 -6.94 6.16 -1.49
C GLY A 154 -6.90 7.62 -1.00
N LYS A 155 -5.98 7.96 -0.09
CA LYS A 155 -5.84 9.31 0.46
C LYS A 155 -5.31 10.31 -0.56
N ILE A 156 -4.44 9.88 -1.48
CA ILE A 156 -3.82 10.76 -2.49
C ILE A 156 -4.89 11.38 -3.40
N PRO A 157 -5.65 10.61 -4.21
CA PRO A 157 -6.68 11.18 -5.06
C PRO A 157 -7.82 11.82 -4.28
N LEU A 158 -8.15 11.33 -3.07
CA LEU A 158 -9.16 11.99 -2.24
C LEU A 158 -8.73 13.42 -1.86
N SER A 159 -7.47 13.60 -1.43
CA SER A 159 -6.92 14.91 -1.10
C SER A 159 -6.73 15.83 -2.31
N ASN A 160 -6.52 15.26 -3.50
CA ASN A 160 -6.33 16.03 -4.73
C ASN A 160 -7.66 16.43 -5.40
N CYS A 161 -8.68 15.60 -5.26
CA CYS A 161 -10.02 15.89 -5.78
C CYS A 161 -10.73 16.95 -4.92
N PHE A 162 -10.54 16.91 -3.61
CA PHE A 162 -11.23 17.79 -2.66
C PHE A 162 -10.28 18.36 -1.59
N PRO A 163 -9.33 19.24 -1.97
CA PRO A 163 -8.30 19.71 -1.05
C PRO A 163 -8.86 20.49 0.15
N GLU A 164 -9.91 21.30 -0.04
CA GLU A 164 -10.50 22.09 1.04
C GLU A 164 -11.23 21.20 2.06
N GLU A 165 -12.08 20.30 1.59
CA GLU A 165 -12.82 19.35 2.42
C GLU A 165 -11.89 18.35 3.10
N TYR A 166 -10.81 17.93 2.44
CA TYR A 166 -9.84 17.02 3.03
C TYR A 166 -9.06 17.70 4.15
N GLN A 167 -8.69 18.98 3.97
CA GLN A 167 -8.10 19.78 5.04
C GLN A 167 -9.07 19.95 6.23
N GLN A 168 -10.37 20.12 5.97
CA GLN A 168 -11.40 20.14 7.03
C GLN A 168 -11.48 18.81 7.76
N ALA A 169 -11.39 17.67 7.06
CA ALA A 169 -11.39 16.35 7.68
C ALA A 169 -10.14 16.14 8.57
N LEU A 170 -8.95 16.53 8.11
CA LEU A 170 -7.72 16.49 8.92
C LEU A 170 -7.85 17.33 10.20
N GLU A 171 -8.35 18.56 10.08
CA GLU A 171 -8.53 19.45 11.23
C GLU A 171 -9.62 18.93 12.19
N LEU A 172 -10.71 18.37 11.65
CA LEU A 172 -11.77 17.76 12.45
C LEU A 172 -11.24 16.56 13.24
N ALA A 173 -10.48 15.67 12.61
CA ALA A 173 -9.83 14.53 13.26
C ALA A 173 -8.94 14.98 14.42
N ARG A 174 -8.16 16.05 14.19
CA ARG A 174 -7.27 16.66 15.20
C ARG A 174 -8.04 17.26 16.36
N LEU A 175 -9.04 18.09 16.10
CA LEU A 175 -9.83 18.80 17.11
C LEU A 175 -10.68 17.84 17.95
N GLN A 176 -11.27 16.82 17.33
CA GLN A 176 -12.12 15.84 18.01
C GLN A 176 -11.35 14.62 18.54
N ARG A 177 -10.05 14.51 18.25
CA ARG A 177 -9.22 13.34 18.59
C ARG A 177 -9.85 12.02 18.12
N CYS A 178 -10.34 12.02 16.89
CA CYS A 178 -10.98 10.86 16.27
C CYS A 178 -10.20 10.40 15.04
N SER A 179 -10.49 9.19 14.55
CA SER A 179 -9.83 8.64 13.37
C SER A 179 -10.11 9.48 12.12
N LEU A 180 -9.16 9.53 11.18
CA LEU A 180 -9.37 10.25 9.93
C LEU A 180 -10.55 9.67 9.15
N VAL A 181 -10.71 8.34 9.16
CA VAL A 181 -11.88 7.64 8.61
C VAL A 181 -13.20 8.23 9.12
N ARG A 182 -13.30 8.51 10.42
CA ARG A 182 -14.52 9.08 11.00
C ARG A 182 -14.72 10.52 10.55
N ALA A 183 -13.66 11.32 10.54
CA ALA A 183 -13.72 12.70 10.10
C ALA A 183 -14.09 12.82 8.61
N GLU A 184 -13.47 12.00 7.75
CA GLU A 184 -13.78 11.91 6.32
C GLU A 184 -15.26 11.56 6.11
N LYS A 185 -15.80 10.55 6.81
CA LYS A 185 -17.23 10.22 6.71
C LYS A 185 -18.15 11.37 7.13
N MET A 186 -17.76 12.16 8.12
CA MET A 186 -18.57 13.30 8.56
C MET A 186 -18.62 14.38 7.47
N ILE A 187 -17.47 14.70 6.87
CA ILE A 187 -17.32 15.72 5.83
C ILE A 187 -17.90 15.22 4.48
N PHE A 188 -17.36 14.13 3.93
CA PHE A 188 -17.67 13.61 2.60
C PHE A 188 -18.88 12.68 2.55
N GLY A 189 -19.17 11.95 3.63
CA GLY A 189 -20.09 10.80 3.60
C GLY A 189 -19.45 9.47 3.19
N PHE A 190 -18.20 9.49 2.76
CA PHE A 190 -17.35 8.34 2.47
C PHE A 190 -15.93 8.60 3.01
N ASP A 191 -15.02 7.64 2.83
CA ASP A 191 -13.65 7.74 3.33
C ASP A 191 -12.65 7.22 2.28
N HIS A 192 -11.36 7.40 2.56
CA HIS A 192 -10.28 7.01 1.64
C HIS A 192 -10.28 5.52 1.29
N ARG A 193 -10.91 4.64 2.08
CA ARG A 193 -11.00 3.21 1.78
C ARG A 193 -11.91 2.97 0.59
N ILE A 194 -12.96 3.79 0.43
CA ILE A 194 -13.82 3.75 -0.76
C ILE A 194 -13.03 4.21 -1.99
N THR A 195 -12.22 5.26 -1.86
CA THR A 195 -11.29 5.67 -2.92
C THR A 195 -10.30 4.56 -3.26
N GLY A 196 -9.73 3.91 -2.24
CA GLY A 196 -8.85 2.75 -2.40
C GLY A 196 -9.54 1.58 -3.13
N LYS A 197 -10.82 1.32 -2.86
CA LYS A 197 -11.62 0.35 -3.60
C LYS A 197 -11.71 0.70 -5.09
N MET A 198 -12.03 1.95 -5.42
CA MET A 198 -12.12 2.41 -6.81
C MET A 198 -10.79 2.28 -7.55
N ILE A 199 -9.67 2.58 -6.87
CA ILE A 199 -8.31 2.35 -7.40
C ILE A 199 -8.08 0.86 -7.66
N GLY A 200 -8.40 0.00 -6.68
CA GLY A 200 -8.28 -1.45 -6.80
C GLY A 200 -9.06 -2.01 -8.00
N GLU A 201 -10.28 -1.54 -8.21
CA GLU A 201 -11.14 -1.91 -9.35
C GLU A 201 -10.57 -1.38 -10.68
N LYS A 202 -10.21 -0.10 -10.75
CA LYS A 202 -9.66 0.54 -11.96
C LYS A 202 -8.38 -0.15 -12.43
N TRP A 203 -7.49 -0.45 -11.50
CA TRP A 203 -6.20 -1.08 -11.79
C TRP A 203 -6.25 -2.61 -11.77
N GLN A 204 -7.42 -3.21 -11.56
CA GLN A 204 -7.62 -4.66 -11.50
C GLN A 204 -6.64 -5.36 -10.54
N LEU A 205 -6.43 -4.74 -9.39
CA LEU A 205 -5.56 -5.29 -8.36
C LEU A 205 -6.14 -6.62 -7.86
N ASN A 206 -5.27 -7.52 -7.42
CA ASN A 206 -5.73 -8.77 -6.84
C ASN A 206 -6.55 -8.52 -5.55
N GLN A 207 -7.22 -9.57 -5.09
CA GLN A 207 -8.11 -9.47 -3.94
C GLN A 207 -7.38 -9.07 -2.65
N SER A 208 -6.15 -9.55 -2.42
CA SER A 208 -5.36 -9.22 -1.23
C SER A 208 -4.95 -7.74 -1.18
N MET A 209 -4.51 -7.16 -2.30
CA MET A 209 -4.20 -5.73 -2.39
C MET A 209 -5.46 -4.89 -2.20
N THR A 210 -6.55 -5.26 -2.88
CA THR A 210 -7.84 -4.56 -2.75
C THR A 210 -8.34 -4.60 -1.31
N TYR A 211 -8.26 -5.74 -0.63
CA TYR A 211 -8.65 -5.85 0.77
C TYR A 211 -7.77 -5.04 1.70
N SER A 212 -6.47 -4.92 1.40
CA SER A 212 -5.57 -4.06 2.16
C SER A 212 -5.97 -2.60 2.03
N LEU A 213 -6.37 -2.15 0.83
CA LEU A 213 -6.89 -0.79 0.62
C LEU A 213 -8.22 -0.52 1.35
N THR A 214 -9.08 -1.54 1.48
CA THR A 214 -10.45 -1.33 1.96
C THR A 214 -10.71 -1.69 3.42
N HIS A 215 -9.91 -2.59 4.02
CA HIS A 215 -10.18 -3.17 5.33
C HIS A 215 -9.05 -2.98 6.35
N HIS A 216 -7.93 -2.35 6.03
CA HIS A 216 -6.78 -2.19 6.95
C HIS A 216 -7.08 -1.40 8.23
N HIS A 217 -8.13 -0.58 8.26
CA HIS A 217 -8.58 0.03 9.50
C HIS A 217 -9.46 -0.90 10.34
N ASN A 218 -10.17 -1.85 9.72
CA ASN A 218 -11.02 -2.80 10.43
C ASN A 218 -10.97 -4.20 9.79
N PRO A 219 -9.90 -4.97 10.05
CA PRO A 219 -9.71 -6.29 9.46
C PRO A 219 -10.81 -7.28 9.89
N GLY A 220 -11.50 -7.02 11.01
CA GLY A 220 -12.62 -7.81 11.52
C GLY A 220 -13.80 -7.93 10.55
N THR A 221 -13.91 -7.01 9.58
CA THR A 221 -14.95 -7.03 8.54
C THR A 221 -14.74 -8.11 7.48
N LEU A 222 -13.54 -8.72 7.40
CA LEU A 222 -13.25 -9.84 6.51
C LEU A 222 -13.49 -11.19 7.20
N PRO A 223 -13.87 -12.23 6.43
CA PRO A 223 -13.81 -13.62 6.90
C PRO A 223 -12.41 -13.98 7.42
N GLU A 224 -12.33 -14.87 8.41
CA GLU A 224 -11.08 -15.22 9.10
C GLU A 224 -10.00 -15.71 8.12
N GLU A 225 -10.38 -16.53 7.15
CA GLU A 225 -9.49 -17.10 6.13
C GLU A 225 -8.88 -16.06 5.18
N LYS A 226 -9.43 -14.84 5.14
CA LYS A 226 -8.96 -13.71 4.31
C LYS A 226 -8.32 -12.60 5.14
N ARG A 227 -8.31 -12.73 6.46
CA ARG A 227 -7.97 -11.64 7.37
C ARG A 227 -6.47 -11.52 7.63
N GLU A 228 -5.72 -12.62 7.57
CA GLU A 228 -4.31 -12.72 7.98
C GLU A 228 -3.41 -11.60 7.44
N LEU A 229 -3.41 -11.38 6.13
CA LEU A 229 -2.61 -10.33 5.50
C LEU A 229 -3.08 -8.93 5.94
N VAL A 230 -4.39 -8.66 5.89
CA VAL A 230 -4.95 -7.34 6.22
C VAL A 230 -4.76 -7.00 7.70
N ALA A 231 -4.92 -7.97 8.60
CA ALA A 231 -4.66 -7.79 10.03
C ALA A 231 -3.18 -7.49 10.28
N THR A 232 -2.28 -8.13 9.53
CA THR A 232 -0.84 -7.81 9.58
C THR A 232 -0.57 -6.39 9.10
N ILE A 233 -1.21 -5.93 8.02
CA ILE A 233 -1.12 -4.52 7.57
C ILE A 233 -1.67 -3.56 8.62
N SER A 234 -2.81 -3.91 9.24
CA SER A 234 -3.44 -3.10 10.29
C SER A 234 -2.51 -2.93 11.49
N LEU A 235 -1.84 -4.03 11.90
CA LEU A 235 -0.88 -4.03 13.00
C LEU A 235 0.39 -3.24 12.64
N ALA A 236 0.88 -3.35 11.41
CA ALA A 236 2.00 -2.56 10.91
C ALA A 236 1.68 -1.06 10.82
N ASN A 237 0.46 -0.70 10.41
CA ASN A 237 -0.03 0.69 10.40
C ASN A 237 -0.12 1.24 11.84
N LEU A 238 -0.66 0.46 12.78
CA LEU A 238 -0.67 0.84 14.19
C LEU A 238 0.74 1.08 14.73
N TYR A 239 1.69 0.20 14.40
CA TYR A 239 3.09 0.38 14.75
C TYR A 239 3.67 1.70 14.20
N ALA A 240 3.50 1.97 12.90
CA ALA A 240 4.03 3.17 12.26
C ALA A 240 3.49 4.46 12.91
N ASN A 241 2.19 4.47 13.24
CA ASN A 241 1.56 5.59 13.93
C ASN A 241 2.05 5.76 15.38
N ILE A 242 2.26 4.68 16.13
CA ILE A 242 2.75 4.75 17.52
C ILE A 242 4.19 5.27 17.58
N PHE A 243 5.04 4.85 16.64
CA PHE A 243 6.43 5.31 16.56
C PHE A 243 6.58 6.62 15.76
N GLU A 244 5.48 7.21 15.29
CA GLU A 244 5.45 8.46 14.51
C GLU A 244 6.40 8.45 13.29
N ILE A 245 6.52 7.29 12.62
CA ILE A 245 7.39 7.12 11.46
C ILE A 245 6.66 7.56 10.19
N GLY A 246 6.91 8.79 9.77
CA GLY A 246 6.14 9.40 8.68
C GLY A 246 4.74 9.80 9.13
N SER A 247 3.87 10.17 8.19
CA SER A 247 2.46 10.46 8.50
C SER A 247 1.57 10.35 7.27
N ALA A 248 0.43 9.69 7.44
CA ALA A 248 -0.68 9.66 6.50
C ALA A 248 -1.97 10.30 7.07
N GLY A 249 -1.84 11.18 8.08
CA GLY A 249 -2.95 11.92 8.68
C GLY A 249 -3.76 11.19 9.78
N ASP A 250 -3.44 9.92 10.07
CA ASP A 250 -4.12 9.09 11.08
C ASP A 250 -3.47 9.17 12.47
N HIS A 251 -3.59 10.32 13.13
CA HIS A 251 -3.00 10.51 14.47
C HIS A 251 -3.75 9.80 15.60
N TYR A 252 -5.00 9.41 15.39
CA TYR A 252 -5.86 8.84 16.43
C TYR A 252 -6.56 7.57 15.94
N GLN A 253 -6.51 6.52 16.74
CA GLN A 253 -7.22 5.27 16.50
C GLN A 253 -8.30 5.07 17.56
N GLU A 254 -9.42 4.44 17.19
CA GLU A 254 -10.46 4.09 18.15
C GLU A 254 -10.01 2.91 19.02
N ILE A 255 -9.98 3.07 20.35
CA ILE A 255 -9.43 2.06 21.28
C ILE A 255 -9.98 0.64 21.06
N PRO A 256 -11.30 0.40 20.88
CA PRO A 256 -11.82 -0.95 20.66
C PRO A 256 -11.23 -1.65 19.42
N LEU A 257 -10.79 -0.86 18.44
CA LEU A 257 -10.19 -1.35 17.21
C LEU A 257 -8.73 -1.78 17.41
N VAL A 258 -8.02 -1.12 18.33
CA VAL A 258 -6.63 -1.46 18.68
C VAL A 258 -6.54 -2.87 19.25
N ASP A 259 -7.43 -3.23 20.19
CA ASP A 259 -7.45 -4.57 20.79
C ASP A 259 -7.76 -5.65 19.74
N GLN A 260 -8.68 -5.36 18.82
CA GLN A 260 -8.99 -6.25 17.70
C GLN A 260 -7.80 -6.43 16.75
N ILE A 261 -7.09 -5.34 16.43
CA ILE A 261 -5.90 -5.37 15.57
C ILE A 261 -4.78 -6.18 16.23
N LEU A 262 -4.50 -5.96 17.52
CA LEU A 262 -3.49 -6.72 18.26
C LEU A 262 -3.82 -8.22 18.30
N THR A 263 -5.08 -8.55 18.56
CA THR A 263 -5.56 -9.94 18.61
C THR A 263 -5.48 -10.60 17.24
N ALA A 264 -6.00 -9.95 16.19
CA ALA A 264 -6.03 -10.49 14.83
C ALA A 264 -4.65 -10.52 14.18
N GLY A 265 -3.77 -9.57 14.51
CA GLY A 265 -2.41 -9.51 13.99
C GLY A 265 -1.52 -10.66 14.52
N GLY A 266 -1.85 -11.21 15.68
CA GLY A 266 -1.23 -12.44 16.20
C GLY A 266 0.21 -12.28 16.69
N VAL A 267 0.74 -11.05 16.78
CA VAL A 267 2.06 -10.74 17.35
C VAL A 267 1.89 -9.79 18.53
N PRO A 268 2.28 -10.19 19.76
CA PRO A 268 2.18 -9.33 20.94
C PRO A 268 3.06 -8.07 20.81
N TRP A 269 2.59 -6.95 21.36
CA TRP A 269 3.31 -5.67 21.31
C TRP A 269 4.77 -5.72 21.79
N PRO A 270 5.14 -6.44 22.88
CA PRO A 270 6.55 -6.55 23.28
C PRO A 270 7.45 -7.19 22.21
N ARG A 271 6.93 -8.13 21.42
CA ARG A 271 7.69 -8.70 20.29
C ARG A 271 7.76 -7.75 19.12
N LEU A 272 6.64 -7.10 18.79
CA LEU A 272 6.58 -6.14 17.68
C LEU A 272 7.51 -4.93 17.92
N SER A 273 7.46 -4.36 19.12
CA SER A 273 8.34 -3.24 19.52
C SER A 273 9.81 -3.64 19.56
N ALA A 274 10.15 -4.91 19.83
CA ALA A 274 11.52 -5.40 19.76
C ALA A 274 12.07 -5.45 18.32
N LEU A 275 11.21 -5.39 17.29
CA LEU A 275 11.63 -5.30 15.89
C LEU A 275 12.08 -3.89 15.49
N HIS A 276 12.00 -2.90 16.39
CA HIS A 276 12.16 -1.49 16.02
C HIS A 276 13.46 -1.16 15.29
N ALA A 277 14.60 -1.56 15.85
CA ALA A 277 15.91 -1.32 15.22
C ALA A 277 16.01 -1.99 13.84
N THR A 278 15.51 -3.22 13.70
CA THR A 278 15.48 -3.93 12.42
C THR A 278 14.58 -3.22 11.41
N VAL A 279 13.42 -2.72 11.85
CA VAL A 279 12.49 -1.99 10.99
C VAL A 279 13.11 -0.68 10.51
N GLU A 280 13.78 0.08 11.38
CA GLU A 280 14.46 1.32 10.99
C GLU A 280 15.53 1.07 9.91
N GLU A 281 16.38 0.05 10.10
CA GLU A 281 17.40 -0.33 9.11
C GLU A 281 16.77 -0.72 7.76
N GLU A 282 15.68 -1.50 7.80
CA GLU A 282 14.99 -1.94 6.59
C GLU A 282 14.21 -0.80 5.90
N ILE A 283 13.73 0.20 6.64
CA ILE A 283 13.14 1.42 6.07
C ILE A 283 14.17 2.18 5.25
N GLU A 284 15.39 2.38 5.78
CA GLU A 284 16.48 3.04 5.05
C GLU A 284 16.78 2.33 3.73
N LYS A 285 16.89 1.00 3.77
CA LYS A 285 17.10 0.18 2.56
C LYS A 285 15.92 0.29 1.59
N ALA A 286 14.69 0.31 2.09
CA ALA A 286 13.48 0.36 1.28
C ALA A 286 13.21 1.73 0.62
N GLN A 287 13.89 2.81 1.03
CA GLN A 287 13.75 4.12 0.37
C GLN A 287 14.05 4.09 -1.13
N VAL A 288 14.85 3.11 -1.59
CA VAL A 288 15.13 2.88 -3.01
C VAL A 288 13.87 2.71 -3.86
N PHE A 289 12.76 2.21 -3.31
CA PHE A 289 11.48 2.12 -4.00
C PHE A 289 10.95 3.49 -4.44
N LEU A 290 11.12 4.51 -3.60
CA LEU A 290 10.69 5.88 -3.93
C LEU A 290 11.66 6.56 -4.89
N GLN A 291 12.96 6.29 -4.75
CA GLN A 291 13.97 6.85 -5.64
C GLN A 291 13.75 6.38 -7.08
N ILE A 292 13.59 5.07 -7.27
CA ILE A 292 13.37 4.46 -8.60
C ILE A 292 12.03 4.88 -9.22
N ALA A 293 11.02 5.12 -8.39
CA ALA A 293 9.73 5.61 -8.87
C ALA A 293 9.76 7.08 -9.34
N ARG A 294 10.72 7.88 -8.86
CA ARG A 294 10.86 9.30 -9.19
C ARG A 294 11.72 9.55 -10.44
N GLU A 295 12.59 8.61 -10.79
CA GLU A 295 13.33 8.58 -12.07
C GLU A 295 12.40 8.50 -13.29
#